data_AF-A0A0D6MDE8-F1
#
_entry.id   AF-A0A0D6MDE8-F1
#
_cell.length_a   1.000
_cell.length_b   1.000
_cell.length_c   1.000
_cell.angle_alpha   90.00
_cell.angle_beta   90.00
_cell.angle_gamma   90.00
#
_symmetry.space_group_name_H-M   'P 1'
#
loop_
_entity.id
_entity.type
_entity.pdbx_description
1 polymer ?
#
loop_
_entity_poly.entity_id
_entity_poly.type
_entity_poly.pdbx_seq_one_letter_code
_entity_poly.pdbx_strand_id
1 'polypeptide(L)'
;MVSTQFSGKKIDANINSLCHHYLELEKVPCVTPFRLRELLHRNELHWDWPSEDSQTDTYSREDLLGHVQMSEKEMCDLLVDMPVVEHNGKLRWLSLELRRKFFTLLIDAFDDDEHPSIQITNLSASSLRGYLPENITDQMIDWFLNSMCTKSDSDSYNVDPGRFVHEIAAHVLQGPFRRIEMRNFEKTMDTVLPCGIKMEPAHLLGVSVRSEDIRETYISYLSPEDLPEDTRERLRVLFSLQKTWTIDEITPYLKDICADSRAMRYLL
;
A
#
# COMPACT_ATOMS: atom_id res chain seq x y z
N MET A 1 -84.29 14.59 -21.43
CA MET A 1 -83.43 15.74 -21.07
C MET A 1 -82.91 15.53 -19.67
N VAL A 2 -81.64 15.16 -19.52
CA VAL A 2 -80.71 15.74 -18.53
C VAL A 2 -79.32 15.49 -19.11
N SER A 3 -78.70 16.54 -19.62
CA SER A 3 -77.35 16.53 -20.16
C SER A 3 -76.39 16.90 -19.03
N THR A 4 -75.71 15.93 -18.44
CA THR A 4 -74.71 16.20 -17.40
C THR A 4 -73.38 16.51 -18.08
N GLN A 5 -73.08 17.80 -18.23
CA GLN A 5 -71.76 18.28 -18.67
C GLN A 5 -70.74 18.03 -17.55
N PHE A 6 -69.81 17.11 -17.78
CA PHE A 6 -68.59 17.02 -16.99
C PHE A 6 -67.66 18.17 -17.42
N SER A 7 -67.63 19.24 -16.63
CA SER A 7 -66.62 20.29 -16.72
C SER A 7 -65.32 19.77 -16.10
N GLY A 8 -64.51 19.07 -16.91
CA GLY A 8 -63.14 18.74 -16.57
C GLY A 8 -62.28 20.00 -16.64
N LYS A 9 -61.78 20.47 -15.50
CA LYS A 9 -60.82 21.58 -15.40
C LYS A 9 -59.54 21.15 -16.14
N LYS A 10 -59.29 21.67 -17.34
CA LYS A 10 -58.00 21.52 -18.03
C LYS A 10 -56.93 22.24 -17.22
N ILE A 11 -55.98 21.48 -16.70
CA ILE A 11 -54.77 22.02 -16.08
C ILE A 11 -53.74 22.08 -17.22
N ASP A 12 -53.49 23.27 -17.75
CA ASP A 12 -52.41 23.49 -18.70
C ASP A 12 -51.09 23.46 -17.93
N ALA A 13 -50.42 22.31 -17.96
CA ALA A 13 -49.07 22.15 -17.40
C ALA A 13 -48.05 22.45 -18.51
N ASN A 14 -47.25 23.50 -18.30
CA ASN A 14 -46.20 23.89 -19.24
C ASN A 14 -45.03 22.91 -19.10
N ILE A 15 -44.75 22.13 -20.15
CA ILE A 15 -43.59 21.23 -20.17
C ILE A 15 -42.37 22.07 -20.48
N ASN A 16 -41.58 22.38 -19.45
CA ASN A 16 -40.40 23.23 -19.57
C ASN A 16 -39.21 22.55 -20.26
N SER A 17 -39.20 21.20 -20.30
CA SER A 17 -38.16 20.42 -20.98
C SER A 17 -38.58 18.96 -21.13
N LEU A 18 -38.15 18.33 -22.22
CA LEU A 18 -38.16 16.87 -22.42
C LEU A 18 -36.70 16.39 -22.37
N CYS A 19 -36.39 15.51 -21.44
CA CYS A 19 -35.06 14.93 -21.29
C CYS A 19 -35.08 13.48 -21.80
N HIS A 20 -34.30 13.19 -22.84
CA HIS A 20 -34.18 11.85 -23.43
C HIS A 20 -32.98 11.06 -22.89
N HIS A 21 -32.20 11.69 -22.00
CA HIS A 21 -31.08 11.08 -21.30
C HIS A 21 -31.33 11.22 -19.80
N TYR A 22 -31.12 10.15 -19.05
CA TYR A 22 -31.14 10.16 -17.60
C TYR A 22 -29.75 9.80 -17.08
N LEU A 23 -29.38 10.40 -15.95
CA LEU A 23 -28.17 10.05 -15.24
C LEU A 23 -28.52 8.96 -14.24
N GLU A 24 -27.92 7.79 -14.42
CA GLU A 24 -28.04 6.69 -13.47
C GLU A 24 -26.82 6.68 -12.57
N LEU A 25 -27.06 6.54 -11.26
CA LEU A 25 -26.03 6.39 -10.26
C LEU A 25 -25.75 4.91 -10.10
N GLU A 26 -24.62 4.46 -10.62
CA GLU A 26 -24.13 3.10 -10.40
C GLU A 26 -23.08 3.09 -9.29
N LYS A 27 -23.12 2.06 -8.45
CA LYS A 27 -22.06 1.83 -7.48
C LYS A 27 -20.82 1.35 -8.23
N VAL A 28 -19.73 2.09 -8.12
CA VAL A 28 -18.41 1.60 -8.54
C VAL A 28 -17.97 0.51 -7.56
N PRO A 29 -17.77 -0.74 -8.02
CA PRO A 29 -17.55 -1.86 -7.11
C PRO A 29 -16.13 -1.89 -6.53
N CYS A 30 -15.15 -1.38 -7.26
CA CYS A 30 -13.75 -1.35 -6.87
C CYS A 30 -13.17 0.02 -7.21
N VAL A 31 -12.61 0.69 -6.19
CA VAL A 31 -11.93 1.98 -6.34
C VAL A 31 -10.44 1.70 -6.52
N THR A 32 -9.89 2.13 -7.64
CA THR A 32 -8.49 1.82 -7.97
C THR A 32 -7.54 2.82 -7.31
N PRO A 33 -6.44 2.37 -6.68
CA PRO A 33 -5.44 3.25 -6.08
C PRO A 33 -4.46 3.84 -7.11
N PHE A 34 -4.57 3.48 -8.40
CA PHE A 34 -3.57 3.77 -9.42
C PHE A 34 -3.29 5.28 -9.55
N ARG A 35 -4.35 6.08 -9.72
CA ARG A 35 -4.22 7.54 -9.84
C ARG A 35 -3.71 8.19 -8.54
N LEU A 36 -4.11 7.66 -7.38
CA LEU A 36 -3.64 8.14 -6.09
C LEU A 36 -2.13 7.93 -5.94
N ARG A 37 -1.65 6.71 -6.22
CA ARG A 37 -0.21 6.38 -6.22
C ARG A 37 0.55 7.23 -7.23
N GLU A 38 0.04 7.37 -8.46
CA GLU A 38 0.67 8.20 -9.49
C GLU A 38 0.89 9.63 -9.01
N LEU A 39 -0.10 10.25 -8.35
CA LEU A 39 0.02 11.61 -7.83
C LEU A 39 1.03 11.70 -6.67
N LEU A 40 1.01 10.73 -5.76
CA LEU A 40 1.91 10.69 -4.60
C LEU A 40 3.38 10.42 -4.98
N HIS A 41 3.62 9.64 -6.03
CA HIS A 41 4.96 9.38 -6.56
C HIS A 41 5.59 10.56 -7.32
N ARG A 42 4.82 11.60 -7.68
CA ARG A 42 5.38 12.79 -8.36
C ARG A 42 6.38 13.53 -7.47
N ASN A 43 6.18 13.46 -6.15
CA ASN A 43 7.10 14.05 -5.19
C ASN A 43 7.14 13.21 -3.90
N GLU A 44 8.06 12.26 -3.88
CA GLU A 44 8.35 11.46 -2.70
C GLU A 44 9.13 12.26 -1.65
N LEU A 45 9.06 11.82 -0.41
CA LEU A 45 9.90 12.34 0.67
C LEU A 45 11.21 11.56 0.70
N HIS A 46 12.30 12.27 0.47
CA HIS A 46 13.67 11.72 0.43
C HIS A 46 14.38 11.91 1.76
N TRP A 47 15.44 11.12 2.00
CA TRP A 47 16.17 11.14 3.28
C TRP A 47 16.69 12.55 3.66
N ASP A 48 17.09 13.31 2.66
CA ASP A 48 17.67 14.66 2.72
C ASP A 48 16.63 15.79 2.73
N TRP A 49 15.34 15.47 2.93
CA TRP A 49 14.27 16.48 3.04
C TRP A 49 14.55 17.66 4.00
N PRO A 50 15.31 17.54 5.12
CA PRO A 50 15.58 18.71 5.96
C PRO A 50 16.35 19.82 5.23
N SER A 51 17.14 19.46 4.21
CA SER A 51 17.88 20.38 3.36
C SER A 51 17.25 20.56 1.97
N GLU A 52 16.58 19.53 1.46
CA GLU A 52 16.08 19.45 0.09
C GLU A 52 14.63 18.93 0.06
N ASP A 53 13.66 19.77 0.43
CA ASP A 53 12.23 19.46 0.27
C ASP A 53 11.56 20.41 -0.74
N SER A 54 11.17 19.86 -1.88
CA SER A 54 10.39 20.60 -2.88
C SER A 54 8.93 20.66 -2.49
N GLN A 55 8.36 21.87 -2.56
CA GLN A 55 6.92 22.08 -2.35
C GLN A 55 6.09 21.89 -3.63
N THR A 56 6.73 21.69 -4.80
CA THR A 56 6.02 21.46 -6.07
C THR A 56 5.47 20.05 -6.15
N ASP A 57 4.35 19.84 -6.85
CA ASP A 57 3.74 18.51 -7.01
C ASP A 57 3.45 17.79 -5.67
N THR A 58 3.13 18.56 -4.63
CA THR A 58 2.68 18.06 -3.32
C THR A 58 1.18 18.31 -3.17
N TYR A 59 0.48 17.38 -2.52
CA TYR A 59 -0.98 17.39 -2.44
C TYR A 59 -1.43 17.23 -0.98
N SER A 60 -2.38 18.07 -0.53
CA SER A 60 -3.13 17.79 0.69
C SER A 60 -4.16 16.69 0.43
N ARG A 61 -4.83 16.23 1.49
CA ARG A 61 -5.96 15.30 1.37
C ARG A 61 -7.07 15.87 0.47
N GLU A 62 -7.42 17.13 0.67
CA GLU A 62 -8.44 17.84 -0.11
C GLU A 62 -8.03 17.98 -1.57
N ASP A 63 -6.75 18.29 -1.82
CA ASP A 63 -6.20 18.36 -3.17
C ASP A 63 -6.38 17.00 -3.87
N LEU A 64 -5.99 15.89 -3.22
CA LEU A 64 -6.10 14.55 -3.81
C LEU A 64 -7.56 14.17 -4.08
N LEU A 65 -8.49 14.40 -3.14
CA LEU A 65 -9.91 14.09 -3.32
C LEU A 65 -10.54 14.83 -4.51
N GLY A 66 -9.99 15.99 -4.90
CA GLY A 66 -10.38 16.68 -6.13
C GLY A 66 -9.87 16.04 -7.43
N HIS A 67 -8.84 15.19 -7.35
CA HIS A 67 -8.16 14.57 -8.50
C HIS A 67 -8.40 13.07 -8.65
N VAL A 68 -8.88 12.39 -7.60
CA VAL A 68 -9.16 10.95 -7.62
C VAL A 68 -10.65 10.66 -7.43
N GLN A 69 -11.15 9.60 -8.06
CA GLN A 69 -12.53 9.16 -7.93
C GLN A 69 -12.70 8.22 -6.74
N MET A 70 -12.60 8.77 -5.53
CA MET A 70 -12.82 8.02 -4.29
C MET A 70 -13.36 8.92 -3.19
N SER A 71 -14.07 8.33 -2.24
CA SER A 71 -14.46 9.00 -1.01
C SER A 71 -13.29 9.18 -0.05
N GLU A 72 -13.43 10.08 0.93
CA GLU A 72 -12.43 10.27 1.98
C GLU A 72 -12.16 8.99 2.76
N LYS A 73 -13.20 8.20 3.03
CA LYS A 73 -13.06 6.92 3.72
C LYS A 73 -12.25 5.93 2.90
N GLU A 74 -12.56 5.77 1.61
CA GLU A 74 -11.81 4.88 0.72
C GLU A 74 -10.35 5.30 0.59
N MET A 75 -10.07 6.61 0.53
CA MET A 75 -8.70 7.12 0.56
C MET A 75 -7.99 6.74 1.86
N CYS A 76 -8.62 6.97 3.02
CA CYS A 76 -8.03 6.63 4.30
C CYS A 76 -7.75 5.12 4.40
N ASP A 77 -8.73 4.29 4.04
CA ASP A 77 -8.60 2.83 4.07
C ASP A 77 -7.48 2.35 3.13
N LEU A 78 -7.29 2.98 1.96
CA LEU A 78 -6.19 2.69 1.04
C LEU A 78 -4.81 3.11 1.58
N LEU A 79 -4.73 4.28 2.21
CA LEU A 79 -3.45 4.83 2.70
C LEU A 79 -2.87 4.05 3.89
N VAL A 80 -3.68 3.31 4.65
CA VAL A 80 -3.24 2.51 5.82
C VAL A 80 -2.13 1.52 5.46
N ASP A 81 -2.22 0.91 4.27
CA ASP A 81 -1.26 -0.09 3.80
C ASP A 81 -0.18 0.51 2.87
N MET A 82 -0.14 1.83 2.70
CA MET A 82 0.85 2.52 1.87
C MET A 82 1.94 3.15 2.73
N PRO A 83 3.17 3.30 2.20
CA PRO A 83 4.23 4.04 2.86
C PRO A 83 4.03 5.55 2.70
N VAL A 84 2.93 6.09 3.23
CA VAL A 84 2.55 7.51 3.08
C VAL A 84 2.40 8.13 4.46
N VAL A 85 2.99 9.32 4.63
CA VAL A 85 2.89 10.11 5.86
C VAL A 85 2.37 11.51 5.55
N GLU A 86 1.80 12.16 6.56
CA GLU A 86 1.55 13.60 6.49
C GLU A 86 2.81 14.36 6.89
N HIS A 87 3.33 15.19 5.98
CA HIS A 87 4.49 16.04 6.19
C HIS A 87 4.15 17.47 5.75
N ASN A 88 4.26 18.44 6.65
CA ASN A 88 3.93 19.85 6.41
C ASN A 88 2.51 20.07 5.82
N GLY A 89 1.51 19.30 6.30
CA GLY A 89 0.12 19.37 5.82
C GLY A 89 -0.10 18.77 4.43
N LYS A 90 0.89 18.05 3.88
CA LYS A 90 0.84 17.36 2.59
C LYS A 90 1.03 15.86 2.80
N LEU A 91 0.35 15.05 1.99
CA LEU A 91 0.57 13.60 1.98
C LEU A 91 1.78 13.30 1.11
N ARG A 92 2.76 12.61 1.68
CA ARG A 92 4.04 12.32 1.03
C ARG A 92 4.35 10.84 1.09
N TRP A 93 4.64 10.28 -0.08
CA TRP A 93 5.14 8.92 -0.20
C TRP A 93 6.56 8.83 0.32
N LEU A 94 6.86 7.88 1.18
CA LEU A 94 8.20 7.65 1.69
C LEU A 94 9.03 6.95 0.61
N SER A 95 10.06 7.64 0.11
CA SER A 95 10.93 7.09 -0.92
C SER A 95 11.58 5.78 -0.48
N LEU A 96 11.89 4.93 -1.45
CA LEU A 96 12.57 3.65 -1.19
C LEU A 96 13.90 3.85 -0.43
N GLU A 97 14.65 4.90 -0.76
CA GLU A 97 15.90 5.22 -0.08
C GLU A 97 15.67 5.59 1.39
N LEU A 98 14.70 6.47 1.66
CA LEU A 98 14.37 6.88 3.02
C LEU A 98 13.95 5.66 3.85
N ARG A 99 13.04 4.83 3.32
CA ARG A 99 12.60 3.60 3.99
C ARG A 99 13.76 2.66 4.26
N ARG A 100 14.63 2.40 3.29
CA ARG A 100 15.81 1.56 3.50
C ARG A 100 16.69 2.05 4.65
N LYS A 101 17.05 3.33 4.64
CA LYS A 101 17.88 3.93 5.71
C LYS A 101 17.18 3.85 7.06
N PHE A 102 15.88 4.13 7.10
CA PHE A 102 15.09 4.05 8.32
C PHE A 102 15.07 2.63 8.90
N PHE A 103 14.80 1.62 8.07
CA PHE A 103 14.80 0.22 8.53
C PHE A 103 16.20 -0.28 8.89
N THR A 104 17.26 0.18 8.23
CA THR A 104 18.64 -0.12 8.65
C THR A 104 18.89 0.38 10.08
N LEU A 105 18.51 1.63 10.39
CA LEU A 105 18.64 2.16 11.75
C LEU A 105 17.84 1.34 12.78
N LEU A 106 16.64 0.88 12.43
CA LEU A 106 15.83 0.05 13.33
C LEU A 106 16.47 -1.33 13.58
N ILE A 107 16.97 -1.97 12.52
CA ILE A 107 17.65 -3.27 12.63
C ILE A 107 18.90 -3.13 13.51
N ASP A 108 19.74 -2.13 13.24
CA ASP A 108 20.94 -1.85 14.02
C ASP A 108 20.57 -1.63 15.50
N ALA A 109 19.51 -0.88 15.79
CA ALA A 109 19.05 -0.63 17.15
C ALA A 109 18.53 -1.88 17.87
N PHE A 110 17.85 -2.80 17.16
CA PHE A 110 17.30 -4.01 17.77
C PHE A 110 18.37 -5.01 18.20
N ASP A 111 19.50 -5.03 17.50
CA ASP A 111 20.63 -5.91 17.78
C ASP A 111 21.71 -5.23 18.66
N ASP A 112 21.50 -3.98 19.05
CA ASP A 112 22.44 -3.20 19.88
C ASP A 112 22.11 -3.27 21.37
N ASP A 113 22.97 -3.96 22.12
CA ASP A 113 22.89 -4.07 23.59
C ASP A 113 23.05 -2.71 24.30
N GLU A 114 23.61 -1.68 23.65
CA GLU A 114 23.74 -0.33 24.22
C GLU A 114 22.40 0.43 24.27
N HIS A 115 21.35 -0.08 23.62
CA HIS A 115 20.04 0.57 23.52
C HIS A 115 18.87 -0.31 24.01
N PRO A 116 18.86 -0.69 25.31
CA PRO A 116 17.87 -1.64 25.86
C PRO A 116 16.42 -1.14 25.83
N SER A 117 16.20 0.16 25.57
CA SER A 117 14.86 0.74 25.40
C SER A 117 14.24 0.52 24.01
N ILE A 118 15.00 -0.04 23.07
CA ILE A 118 14.55 -0.32 21.70
C ILE A 118 14.66 -1.82 21.48
N GLN A 119 13.57 -2.52 21.78
CA GLN A 119 13.49 -3.97 21.63
C GLN A 119 12.29 -4.34 20.81
N ILE A 120 12.42 -5.40 20.02
CA ILE A 120 11.36 -5.95 19.15
C ILE A 120 10.04 -6.19 19.92
N THR A 121 10.13 -6.50 21.22
CA THR A 121 9.00 -6.84 22.10
C THR A 121 8.63 -5.75 23.12
N ASN A 122 9.11 -4.51 22.97
CA ASN A 122 8.72 -3.40 23.84
C ASN A 122 9.15 -2.03 23.29
N LEU A 123 8.51 -1.58 22.22
CA LEU A 123 8.78 -0.27 21.61
C LEU A 123 7.82 0.80 22.13
N SER A 124 8.30 2.03 22.15
CA SER A 124 7.48 3.23 22.34
C SER A 124 7.89 4.30 21.34
N ALA A 125 6.94 5.16 20.95
CA ALA A 125 7.23 6.31 20.09
C ALA A 125 8.34 7.19 20.68
N SER A 126 8.33 7.39 22.01
CA SER A 126 9.38 8.15 22.71
C SER A 126 10.75 7.50 22.67
N SER A 127 10.85 6.18 22.81
CA SER A 127 12.13 5.45 22.74
C SER A 127 12.73 5.59 21.34
N LEU A 128 11.90 5.38 20.30
CA LEU A 128 12.30 5.52 18.91
C LEU A 128 12.73 6.96 18.61
N ARG A 129 11.96 7.95 19.08
CA ARG A 129 12.29 9.36 18.88
C ARG A 129 13.65 9.75 19.46
N GLY A 130 13.98 9.22 20.64
CA GLY A 130 15.24 9.51 21.32
C GLY A 130 16.48 8.94 20.61
N TYR A 131 16.30 7.93 19.77
CA TYR A 131 17.39 7.27 19.01
C TYR A 131 17.48 7.74 17.56
N LEU A 132 16.34 7.95 16.91
CA LEU A 132 16.29 8.25 15.48
C LEU A 132 16.72 9.70 15.18
N PRO A 133 17.42 9.93 14.07
CA PRO A 133 17.88 11.27 13.67
C PRO A 133 16.72 12.17 13.24
N GLU A 134 16.99 13.47 13.12
CA GLU A 134 16.00 14.50 12.75
C GLU A 134 15.37 14.25 11.37
N ASN A 135 16.07 13.56 10.46
CA ASN A 135 15.56 13.15 9.15
C ASN A 135 14.36 12.20 9.27
N ILE A 136 14.16 11.54 10.42
CA ILE A 136 12.96 10.76 10.68
C ILE A 136 11.99 11.64 11.47
N THR A 137 10.78 11.82 10.97
CA THR A 137 9.74 12.62 11.66
C THR A 137 8.88 11.75 12.58
N ASP A 138 8.14 12.37 13.49
CA ASP A 138 7.22 11.65 14.38
C ASP A 138 6.13 10.91 13.58
N GLN A 139 5.70 11.49 12.46
CA GLN A 139 4.73 10.88 11.55
C GLN A 139 5.27 9.60 10.88
N MET A 140 6.58 9.52 10.64
CA MET A 140 7.22 8.29 10.15
C MET A 140 7.32 7.22 11.24
N ILE A 141 7.57 7.64 12.49
CA ILE A 141 7.55 6.74 13.65
C ILE A 141 6.15 6.19 13.83
N ASP A 142 5.13 7.04 13.80
CA ASP A 142 3.72 6.65 13.92
C ASP A 142 3.31 5.72 12.77
N TRP A 143 3.73 6.01 11.54
CA TRP A 143 3.54 5.11 10.40
C TRP A 143 4.14 3.72 10.67
N PHE A 144 5.39 3.63 11.11
CA PHE A 144 6.02 2.36 11.44
C PHE A 144 5.27 1.61 12.55
N LEU A 145 4.91 2.30 13.63
CA LEU A 145 4.20 1.70 14.76
C LEU A 145 2.80 1.21 14.39
N ASN A 146 2.10 1.94 13.50
CA ASN A 146 0.75 1.55 13.07
C ASN A 146 0.75 0.48 11.97
N SER A 147 1.75 0.51 11.08
CA SER A 147 1.78 -0.36 9.90
C SER A 147 2.62 -1.63 10.09
N MET A 148 3.54 -1.66 11.06
CA MET A 148 4.51 -2.76 11.24
C MET A 148 4.55 -3.30 12.68
N CYS A 149 3.75 -2.76 13.59
CA CYS A 149 3.71 -3.21 14.98
C CYS A 149 2.28 -3.52 15.44
N THR A 150 2.19 -4.27 16.53
CA THR A 150 0.96 -4.53 17.27
C THR A 150 1.03 -3.83 18.61
N LYS A 151 -0.02 -3.08 18.96
CA LYS A 151 -0.10 -2.38 20.22
C LYS A 151 -0.45 -3.35 21.35
N SER A 152 0.35 -3.34 22.41
CA SER A 152 0.10 -4.08 23.65
C SER A 152 -0.82 -3.29 24.58
N ASP A 153 -1.36 -3.95 25.60
CA ASP A 153 -2.26 -3.33 26.60
C ASP A 153 -1.61 -2.17 27.39
N SER A 154 -0.27 -2.15 27.44
CA SER A 154 0.55 -1.20 28.21
C SER A 154 1.04 0.02 27.42
N ASP A 155 0.41 0.38 26.30
CA ASP A 155 0.83 1.47 25.40
C ASP A 155 2.22 1.26 24.75
N SER A 156 2.78 0.04 24.87
CA SER A 156 3.97 -0.40 24.17
C SER A 156 3.63 -1.16 22.90
N TYR A 157 4.58 -1.27 21.98
CA TYR A 157 4.41 -1.87 20.67
C TYR A 157 5.35 -3.06 20.50
N ASN A 158 4.85 -4.13 19.87
CA ASN A 158 5.66 -5.28 19.46
C ASN A 158 5.72 -5.30 17.94
N VAL A 159 6.92 -5.47 17.38
CA VAL A 159 7.07 -5.61 15.93
C VAL A 159 6.30 -6.84 15.45
N ASP A 160 5.49 -6.66 14.41
CA ASP A 160 4.84 -7.76 13.70
C ASP A 160 5.86 -8.41 12.76
N PRO A 161 6.27 -9.67 13.00
CA PRO A 161 7.31 -10.30 12.19
C PRO A 161 6.93 -10.42 10.72
N GLY A 162 5.65 -10.62 10.41
CA GLY A 162 5.19 -10.80 9.03
C GLY A 162 5.31 -9.52 8.22
N ARG A 163 4.79 -8.42 8.76
CA ARG A 163 4.84 -7.08 8.14
C ARG A 163 6.29 -6.58 8.04
N PHE A 164 7.07 -6.75 9.10
CA PHE A 164 8.48 -6.34 9.11
C PHE A 164 9.31 -7.13 8.10
N VAL A 165 9.22 -8.47 8.09
CA VAL A 165 9.95 -9.30 7.12
C VAL A 165 9.54 -9.00 5.69
N HIS A 166 8.25 -8.74 5.44
CA HIS A 166 7.75 -8.37 4.13
C HIS A 166 8.45 -7.12 3.59
N GLU A 167 8.60 -6.09 4.43
CA GLU A 167 9.28 -4.83 4.06
C GLU A 167 10.77 -5.05 3.81
N ILE A 168 11.46 -5.81 4.67
CA ILE A 168 12.89 -6.12 4.48
C ILE A 168 13.11 -6.95 3.22
N ALA A 169 12.24 -7.92 2.94
CA ALA A 169 12.27 -8.71 1.71
C ALA A 169 12.10 -7.82 0.47
N ALA A 170 11.18 -6.84 0.52
CA ALA A 170 11.04 -5.84 -0.55
C ALA A 170 12.37 -5.10 -0.78
N HIS A 171 13.01 -4.60 0.28
CA HIS A 171 14.28 -3.90 0.18
C HIS A 171 15.39 -4.74 -0.46
N VAL A 172 15.53 -6.00 -0.05
CA VAL A 172 16.54 -6.93 -0.59
C VAL A 172 16.26 -7.24 -2.07
N LEU A 173 15.00 -7.54 -2.42
CA LEU A 173 14.61 -7.90 -3.79
C LEU A 173 14.66 -6.71 -4.76
N GLN A 174 14.43 -5.49 -4.27
CA GLN A 174 14.61 -4.24 -5.03
C GLN A 174 16.09 -3.80 -5.11
N GLY A 175 17.02 -4.66 -4.68
CA GLY A 175 18.45 -4.44 -4.81
C GLY A 175 18.93 -4.43 -6.28
N PRO A 176 20.25 -4.45 -6.52
CA PRO A 176 20.81 -4.35 -7.87
C PRO A 176 20.49 -5.56 -8.77
N PHE A 177 20.12 -6.70 -8.18
CA PHE A 177 19.84 -7.93 -8.91
C PHE A 177 18.34 -8.15 -9.08
N ARG A 178 17.86 -8.15 -10.33
CA ARG A 178 16.45 -8.40 -10.67
C ARG A 178 15.98 -9.84 -10.41
N ARG A 179 16.91 -10.78 -10.28
CA ARG A 179 16.66 -12.21 -10.09
C ARG A 179 17.76 -12.75 -9.19
N ILE A 180 17.38 -13.35 -8.07
CA ILE A 180 18.29 -13.84 -7.03
C ILE A 180 18.03 -15.34 -6.85
N GLU A 181 19.08 -16.15 -6.74
CA GLU A 181 18.92 -17.57 -6.37
C GLU A 181 18.30 -17.65 -4.97
N MET A 182 17.27 -18.49 -4.79
CA MET A 182 16.51 -18.57 -3.55
C MET A 182 17.41 -18.79 -2.33
N ARG A 183 18.42 -19.66 -2.44
CA ARG A 183 19.37 -19.92 -1.35
C ARG A 183 20.20 -18.71 -0.95
N ASN A 184 20.57 -17.87 -1.91
CA ASN A 184 21.33 -16.66 -1.64
C ASN A 184 20.43 -15.58 -1.05
N PHE A 185 19.17 -15.52 -1.50
CA PHE A 185 18.15 -14.68 -0.90
C PHE A 185 17.91 -15.06 0.57
N GLU A 186 17.66 -16.34 0.87
CA GLU A 186 17.46 -16.84 2.25
C GLU A 186 18.65 -16.51 3.15
N LYS A 187 19.89 -16.76 2.69
CA LYS A 187 21.09 -16.38 3.44
C LYS A 187 21.19 -14.87 3.70
N THR A 188 20.80 -14.07 2.71
CA THR A 188 20.80 -12.60 2.86
C THR A 188 19.78 -12.20 3.91
N MET A 189 18.57 -12.75 3.86
CA MET A 189 17.51 -12.51 4.84
C MET A 189 17.94 -12.91 6.25
N ASP A 190 18.57 -14.07 6.43
CA ASP A 190 19.11 -14.52 7.72
C ASP A 190 20.21 -13.59 8.28
N THR A 191 20.89 -12.84 7.41
CA THR A 191 21.94 -11.90 7.82
C THR A 191 21.37 -10.53 8.18
N VAL A 192 20.31 -10.09 7.49
CA VAL A 192 19.77 -8.72 7.66
C VAL A 192 18.63 -8.65 8.66
N LEU A 193 17.96 -9.76 8.97
CA LEU A 193 16.88 -9.75 9.95
C LEU A 193 17.44 -9.68 11.38
N PRO A 194 16.84 -8.86 12.25
CA PRO A 194 17.30 -8.72 13.62
C PRO A 194 17.03 -9.99 14.44
N CYS A 195 17.78 -10.15 15.53
CA CYS A 195 17.67 -11.29 16.43
C CYS A 195 16.24 -11.44 16.96
N GLY A 196 15.63 -12.60 16.72
CA GLY A 196 14.27 -12.91 17.19
C GLY A 196 13.18 -12.78 16.12
N ILE A 197 13.49 -12.22 14.95
CA ILE A 197 12.61 -12.25 13.77
C ILE A 197 13.10 -13.34 12.81
N LYS A 198 12.15 -14.11 12.25
CA LYS A 198 12.43 -15.16 11.26
C LYS A 198 11.56 -14.99 10.03
N MET A 199 12.15 -15.26 8.87
CA MET A 199 11.39 -15.30 7.63
C MET A 199 10.64 -16.63 7.50
N GLU A 200 9.36 -16.53 7.14
CA GLU A 200 8.54 -17.65 6.70
C GLU A 200 8.09 -17.42 5.25
N PRO A 201 7.82 -18.48 4.47
CA PRO A 201 7.37 -18.33 3.08
C PRO A 201 6.13 -17.44 2.92
N ALA A 202 5.23 -17.42 3.92
CA ALA A 202 4.04 -16.60 3.91
C ALA A 202 4.32 -15.09 3.96
N HIS A 203 5.47 -14.66 4.50
CA HIS A 203 5.85 -13.25 4.55
C HIS A 203 6.20 -12.68 3.16
N LEU A 204 6.49 -13.56 2.18
CA LEU A 204 6.88 -13.18 0.81
C LEU A 204 5.68 -13.04 -0.14
N LEU A 205 4.46 -13.29 0.34
CA LEU A 205 3.23 -13.16 -0.46
C LEU A 205 3.01 -11.69 -0.83
N GLY A 206 2.87 -11.40 -2.12
CA GLY A 206 2.61 -10.04 -2.63
C GLY A 206 3.82 -9.13 -2.81
N VAL A 207 5.04 -9.62 -2.55
CA VAL A 207 6.30 -8.86 -2.79
C VAL A 207 7.24 -9.57 -3.77
N SER A 208 6.93 -10.80 -4.13
CA SER A 208 7.81 -11.63 -4.94
C SER A 208 7.12 -12.61 -5.87
N VAL A 209 7.84 -13.01 -6.92
CA VAL A 209 7.51 -14.12 -7.82
C VAL A 209 8.64 -15.12 -7.89
N ARG A 210 8.30 -16.38 -8.12
CA ARG A 210 9.26 -17.47 -8.26
C ARG A 210 9.39 -17.87 -9.72
N SER A 211 10.63 -18.13 -10.12
CA SER A 211 10.95 -18.75 -11.41
C SER A 211 11.85 -19.97 -11.19
N GLU A 212 11.64 -21.00 -11.98
CA GLU A 212 12.39 -22.26 -11.88
C GLU A 212 13.19 -22.49 -13.17
N ASP A 213 14.48 -22.79 -13.02
CA ASP A 213 15.31 -23.41 -14.03
C ASP A 213 15.48 -24.91 -13.69
N ILE A 214 16.12 -25.70 -14.55
CA ILE A 214 16.20 -27.18 -14.42
C ILE A 214 16.74 -27.66 -13.05
N ARG A 215 17.54 -26.84 -12.35
CA ARG A 215 18.21 -27.21 -11.09
C ARG A 215 18.04 -26.20 -9.96
N GLU A 216 17.53 -25.02 -10.24
CA GLU A 216 17.61 -23.88 -9.33
C GLU A 216 16.31 -23.10 -9.32
N THR A 217 15.94 -22.62 -8.14
CA THR A 217 14.80 -21.74 -7.92
C THR A 217 15.29 -20.33 -7.69
N TYR A 218 14.64 -19.39 -8.35
CA TYR A 218 14.95 -17.98 -8.28
C TYR A 218 13.75 -17.18 -7.78
N ILE A 219 14.05 -16.06 -7.13
CA ILE A 219 13.08 -15.09 -6.63
C ILE A 219 13.36 -13.71 -7.22
N SER A 220 12.30 -12.99 -7.53
CA SER A 220 12.33 -11.63 -8.07
C SER A 220 11.30 -10.76 -7.37
N TYR A 221 11.60 -9.47 -7.22
CA TYR A 221 10.63 -8.49 -6.73
C TYR A 221 9.42 -8.40 -7.67
N LEU A 222 8.23 -8.33 -7.10
CA LEU A 222 7.03 -7.89 -7.79
C LEU A 222 6.10 -7.24 -6.76
N SER A 223 5.65 -6.02 -7.05
CA SER A 223 4.60 -5.36 -6.27
C SER A 223 3.30 -5.24 -7.08
N PRO A 224 2.12 -5.30 -6.45
CA PRO A 224 0.86 -4.91 -7.10
C PRO A 224 0.88 -3.51 -7.71
N GLU A 225 1.73 -2.62 -7.18
CA GLU A 225 1.89 -1.24 -7.65
C GLU A 225 2.53 -1.14 -9.03
N ASP A 226 3.39 -2.10 -9.38
CA ASP A 226 4.08 -2.16 -10.67
C ASP A 226 3.23 -2.83 -11.76
N LEU A 227 2.04 -3.32 -11.40
CA LEU A 227 1.18 -4.08 -12.30
C LEU A 227 0.17 -3.17 -13.06
N PRO A 228 -0.18 -3.52 -14.30
CA PRO A 228 -1.21 -2.81 -15.06
C PRO A 228 -2.54 -2.70 -14.29
N GLU A 229 -3.26 -1.59 -14.43
CA GLU A 229 -4.61 -1.44 -13.87
C GLU A 229 -5.62 -2.34 -14.60
N ASP A 230 -5.45 -2.54 -15.91
CA ASP A 230 -6.29 -3.44 -16.69
C ASP A 230 -6.13 -4.90 -16.22
N THR A 231 -7.25 -5.52 -15.85
CA THR A 231 -7.29 -6.87 -15.30
C THR A 231 -6.69 -7.91 -16.23
N ARG A 232 -6.97 -7.83 -17.54
CA ARG A 232 -6.51 -8.82 -18.52
C ARG A 232 -5.00 -8.71 -18.71
N GLU A 233 -4.50 -7.50 -18.90
CA GLU A 233 -3.06 -7.25 -19.05
C GLU A 233 -2.31 -7.61 -17.77
N ARG A 234 -2.87 -7.33 -16.59
CA ARG A 234 -2.30 -7.75 -15.31
C ARG A 234 -2.16 -9.26 -15.21
N LEU A 235 -3.22 -10.02 -15.49
CA LEU A 235 -3.15 -11.49 -15.49
C LEU A 235 -2.14 -12.00 -16.51
N ARG A 236 -2.08 -11.39 -17.71
CA ARG A 236 -1.09 -11.75 -18.73
C ARG A 236 0.33 -11.56 -18.21
N VAL A 237 0.62 -10.46 -17.52
CA VAL A 237 1.93 -10.20 -16.90
C VAL A 237 2.22 -11.23 -15.80
N LEU A 238 1.29 -11.44 -14.87
CA LEU A 238 1.46 -12.39 -13.75
C LEU A 238 1.78 -13.81 -14.24
N PHE A 239 1.01 -14.33 -15.20
CA PHE A 239 1.23 -15.67 -15.75
C PHE A 239 2.46 -15.76 -16.68
N SER A 240 2.97 -14.63 -17.18
CA SER A 240 4.24 -14.60 -17.90
C SER A 240 5.45 -14.67 -16.97
N LEU A 241 5.35 -14.11 -15.75
CA LEU A 241 6.40 -14.12 -14.75
C LEU A 241 6.48 -15.46 -14.00
N GLN A 242 5.33 -16.02 -13.66
CA GLN A 242 5.21 -17.29 -12.95
C GLN A 242 4.06 -18.11 -13.53
N LYS A 243 4.34 -19.37 -13.91
CA LYS A 243 3.38 -20.21 -14.64
C LYS A 243 2.29 -20.81 -13.74
N THR A 244 2.62 -21.10 -12.50
CA THR A 244 1.75 -21.79 -11.54
C THR A 244 1.66 -20.99 -10.27
N TRP A 245 0.43 -20.74 -9.82
CA TRP A 245 0.14 -19.93 -8.65
C TRP A 245 -0.80 -20.68 -7.72
N THR A 246 -0.52 -20.64 -6.43
CA THR A 246 -1.54 -20.92 -5.42
C THR A 246 -2.47 -19.71 -5.26
N ILE A 247 -3.64 -19.94 -4.66
CA ILE A 247 -4.60 -18.85 -4.39
C ILE A 247 -3.95 -17.79 -3.48
N ASP A 248 -3.22 -18.22 -2.44
CA ASP A 248 -2.58 -17.30 -1.49
C ASP A 248 -1.49 -16.46 -2.15
N GLU A 249 -0.76 -17.01 -3.13
CA GLU A 249 0.30 -16.30 -3.85
C GLU A 249 -0.25 -15.25 -4.82
N ILE A 250 -1.31 -15.56 -5.58
CA ILE A 250 -1.82 -14.62 -6.59
C ILE A 250 -2.76 -13.56 -6.00
N THR A 251 -3.45 -13.87 -4.90
CA THR A 251 -4.45 -13.02 -4.25
C THR A 251 -3.95 -11.59 -4.00
N PRO A 252 -2.76 -11.37 -3.38
CA PRO A 252 -2.25 -10.02 -3.11
C PRO A 252 -2.15 -9.12 -4.36
N TYR A 253 -1.84 -9.71 -5.52
CA TYR A 253 -1.69 -8.98 -6.79
C TYR A 253 -3.01 -8.60 -7.45
N LEU A 254 -4.14 -9.05 -6.91
CA LEU A 254 -5.46 -8.81 -7.49
C LEU A 254 -6.40 -8.04 -6.54
N LYS A 255 -6.00 -7.81 -5.29
CA LYS A 255 -6.84 -7.16 -4.26
C LYS A 255 -7.27 -5.73 -4.62
N ASP A 256 -6.41 -4.99 -5.32
CA ASP A 256 -6.64 -3.60 -5.71
C ASP A 256 -7.51 -3.44 -6.98
N ILE A 257 -7.82 -4.54 -7.67
CA ILE A 257 -8.69 -4.55 -8.86
C ILE A 257 -9.92 -5.47 -8.70
N CYS A 258 -10.00 -6.24 -7.62
CA CYS A 258 -11.13 -7.10 -7.29
C CYS A 258 -11.87 -6.58 -6.05
N ALA A 259 -13.17 -6.27 -6.21
CA ALA A 259 -13.98 -5.71 -5.13
C ALA A 259 -14.12 -6.63 -3.90
N ASP A 260 -14.17 -7.95 -4.13
CA ASP A 260 -14.34 -8.93 -3.06
C ASP A 260 -13.79 -10.32 -3.46
N SER A 261 -13.81 -11.24 -2.49
CA SER A 261 -13.37 -12.62 -2.68
C SER A 261 -14.20 -13.39 -3.73
N ARG A 262 -15.45 -12.98 -3.99
CA ARG A 262 -16.29 -13.61 -5.00
C ARG A 262 -15.85 -13.18 -6.40
N ALA A 263 -15.58 -11.90 -6.62
CA ALA A 263 -15.01 -11.38 -7.86
C ALA A 263 -13.67 -12.06 -8.17
N MET A 264 -12.81 -12.21 -7.16
CA MET A 264 -11.53 -12.91 -7.29
C MET A 264 -11.69 -14.38 -7.70
N ARG A 265 -12.66 -15.10 -7.13
CA ARG A 265 -12.97 -16.49 -7.51
C ARG A 265 -13.55 -16.65 -8.91
N TYR A 266 -14.21 -15.64 -9.47
CA TYR A 266 -14.65 -15.68 -10.86
C TYR A 266 -13.52 -15.37 -11.84
N LEU A 267 -12.48 -14.67 -11.38
CA LEU A 267 -11.34 -14.27 -12.18
C LEU A 267 -10.29 -15.39 -12.32
N LEU A 268 -10.11 -16.20 -11.28
CA LEU A 268 -9.16 -17.32 -11.20
C LEU A 268 -9.80 -18.65 -11.60
#